data_AF-A0A6D0IM53-F1
#
_entry.id   AF-A0A6D0IM53-F1
#
_cell.length_a   1.000
_cell.length_b   1.000
_cell.length_c   1.000
_cell.angle_alpha   90.00
_cell.angle_beta   90.00
_cell.angle_gamma   90.00
#
_symmetry.space_group_name_H-M   'P 1'
#
loop_
_entity.id
_entity.type
_entity.pdbx_description
1 polymer ?
#
loop_
_entity_poly.entity_id
_entity_poly.type
_entity_poly.pdbx_seq_one_letter_code
_entity_poly.pdbx_strand_id
1 'polypeptide(L)'
;KGDGFDLNDFLEQLRQMKNMGGMASLMGKLPGMGQIPDNVKSQMDDKVLVRMEAIINSMTMKERAKPEIIKGSRKRRIAAGCGMQVQDVNRLLKQFDDMQRMMKKMKKGGMAKMMRSMKGMMPPGFPGR
;
A
#
# COMPACT_ATOMS: atom_id res chain seq x y z
N LYS A 1 4.90 0.21 -21.25
CA LYS A 1 5.10 0.91 -19.94
C LYS A 1 3.71 1.40 -19.53
N GLY A 2 3.06 0.73 -18.57
CA GLY A 2 1.64 0.96 -18.24
C GLY A 2 1.42 2.34 -17.63
N ASP A 3 0.34 3.01 -18.02
CA ASP A 3 0.04 4.42 -17.76
C ASP A 3 -0.45 4.75 -16.32
N GLY A 4 -0.18 3.89 -15.34
CA GLY A 4 -0.64 4.12 -13.98
C GLY A 4 -0.19 3.04 -13.01
N PHE A 5 -0.23 3.39 -11.73
CA PHE A 5 -0.06 2.47 -10.62
C PHE A 5 -1.26 1.51 -10.59
N ASP A 6 -1.05 0.22 -10.83
CA ASP A 6 -2.10 -0.81 -10.88
C ASP A 6 -2.00 -1.84 -9.73
N LEU A 7 -2.88 -2.86 -9.70
CA LEU A 7 -2.83 -3.88 -8.64
C LEU A 7 -1.64 -4.83 -8.75
N ASN A 8 -0.96 -4.91 -9.90
CA ASN A 8 0.29 -5.67 -10.01
C ASN A 8 1.41 -4.92 -9.30
N ASP A 9 1.53 -3.61 -9.54
CA ASP A 9 2.46 -2.75 -8.81
C ASP A 9 2.19 -2.81 -7.29
N PHE A 10 0.90 -2.78 -6.92
CA PHE A 10 0.52 -2.91 -5.51
C PHE A 10 0.93 -4.25 -4.89
N LEU A 11 0.75 -5.36 -5.62
CA LEU A 11 1.16 -6.68 -5.17
C LEU A 11 2.67 -6.76 -4.92
N GLU A 12 3.47 -6.17 -5.80
CA GLU A 12 4.92 -6.11 -5.63
C GLU A 12 5.30 -5.32 -4.37
N GLN A 13 4.64 -4.18 -4.14
CA GLN A 13 4.86 -3.38 -2.93
C GLN A 13 4.47 -4.16 -1.65
N LEU A 14 3.34 -4.88 -1.66
CA LEU A 14 2.92 -5.72 -0.54
C LEU A 14 3.96 -6.81 -0.24
N ARG A 15 4.52 -7.44 -1.27
CA ARG A 15 5.59 -8.44 -1.12
C ARG A 15 6.87 -7.84 -0.57
N GLN A 16 7.26 -6.65 -1.02
CA GLN A 16 8.41 -5.94 -0.48
C GLN A 16 8.22 -5.62 1.01
N MET A 17 7.03 -5.13 1.40
CA MET A 17 6.71 -4.86 2.81
C MET A 17 6.73 -6.13 3.67
N LYS A 18 6.19 -7.24 3.15
CA LYS A 18 6.23 -8.55 3.80
C LYS A 18 7.67 -9.04 4.01
N ASN A 19 8.52 -8.92 2.98
CA ASN A 19 9.92 -9.39 3.03
C ASN A 19 10.81 -8.51 3.92
N MET A 20 10.48 -7.23 4.09
CA MET A 20 11.17 -6.33 5.00
C MET A 20 10.76 -6.52 6.48
N GLY A 21 9.87 -7.47 6.79
CA GLY A 21 9.46 -7.77 8.18
C GLY A 21 8.28 -6.95 8.69
N GLY A 22 7.41 -6.45 7.81
CA GLY A 22 6.21 -5.68 8.19
C GLY A 22 6.54 -4.34 8.88
N MET A 23 5.51 -3.68 9.47
CA MET A 23 5.74 -2.46 10.26
C MET A 23 6.60 -2.72 11.52
N ALA A 24 6.87 -3.98 11.88
CA ALA A 24 7.69 -4.34 13.04
C ALA A 24 9.12 -3.80 12.94
N SER A 25 9.75 -3.84 11.75
CA SER A 25 11.11 -3.28 11.55
C SER A 25 11.16 -1.75 11.56
N LEU A 26 10.04 -1.06 11.28
CA LEU A 26 9.93 0.39 11.43
C LEU A 26 9.58 0.79 12.87
N MET A 27 8.76 -0.01 13.55
CA MET A 27 8.30 0.22 14.92
C MET A 27 9.41 -0.04 15.95
N GLY A 28 10.32 -0.99 15.68
CA GLY A 28 11.54 -1.19 16.46
C GLY A 28 12.54 -0.02 16.42
N LYS A 29 12.31 0.98 15.56
CA LYS A 29 13.13 2.21 15.46
C LYS A 29 12.46 3.46 16.02
N LEU A 30 11.22 3.36 16.52
CA LEU A 30 10.49 4.47 17.13
C LEU A 30 10.65 4.44 18.67
N PRO A 31 11.33 5.43 19.28
CA PRO A 31 11.45 5.51 20.73
C PRO A 31 10.07 5.76 21.37
N GLY A 32 9.70 4.94 22.37
CA GLY A 32 8.50 5.18 23.20
C GLY A 32 7.31 4.24 22.98
N MET A 33 7.40 3.21 22.14
CA MET A 33 6.26 2.30 21.84
C MET A 33 6.37 0.90 22.47
N GLY A 34 7.06 0.78 23.61
CA GLY A 34 7.45 -0.48 24.26
C GLY A 34 6.36 -1.24 25.05
N GLN A 35 5.09 -0.84 25.02
CA GLN A 35 4.04 -1.47 25.86
C GLN A 35 3.16 -2.53 25.18
N ILE A 36 3.30 -2.77 23.87
CA ILE A 36 2.60 -3.88 23.21
C ILE A 36 3.62 -4.96 22.87
N PRO A 37 3.40 -6.23 23.26
CA PRO A 37 4.29 -7.34 22.96
C PRO A 37 4.59 -7.47 21.46
N ASP A 38 5.86 -7.66 21.10
CA ASP A 38 6.33 -7.71 19.71
C ASP A 38 5.69 -8.84 18.90
N ASN A 39 5.33 -9.94 19.57
CA ASN A 39 4.63 -11.09 19.00
C ASN A 39 3.17 -10.80 18.61
N VAL A 40 2.50 -9.84 19.27
CA VAL A 40 1.13 -9.43 18.94
C VAL A 40 1.14 -8.43 17.79
N LYS A 41 2.08 -7.47 17.78
CA LYS A 41 2.25 -6.48 16.70
C LYS A 41 2.62 -7.13 15.37
N SER A 42 3.66 -7.96 15.35
CA SER A 42 4.16 -8.63 14.13
C SER A 42 3.13 -9.59 13.53
N GLN A 43 2.45 -10.40 14.35
CA GLN A 43 1.45 -11.35 13.84
C GLN A 43 0.20 -10.69 13.26
N MET A 44 -0.18 -9.51 13.75
CA MET A 44 -1.36 -8.81 13.22
C MET A 44 -1.08 -8.24 11.83
N ASP A 45 0.10 -7.67 11.60
CA ASP A 45 0.46 -7.09 10.31
C ASP A 45 0.70 -8.17 9.24
N ASP A 46 1.42 -9.24 9.57
CA ASP A 46 1.75 -10.30 8.62
C ASP A 46 0.50 -11.03 8.12
N LYS A 47 -0.45 -11.33 9.02
CA LYS A 47 -1.72 -11.99 8.64
C LYS A 47 -2.55 -11.12 7.71
N VAL A 48 -2.53 -9.79 7.90
CA VAL A 48 -3.25 -8.86 7.03
C VAL A 48 -2.59 -8.80 5.66
N LEU A 49 -1.26 -8.66 5.60
CA LEU A 49 -0.52 -8.62 4.34
C LEU A 49 -0.71 -9.90 3.51
N VAL A 50 -0.66 -11.08 4.17
CA VAL A 50 -0.90 -12.38 3.51
C VAL A 50 -2.32 -12.47 2.95
N ARG A 51 -3.33 -11.99 3.69
CA ARG A 51 -4.72 -11.95 3.20
C ARG A 51 -4.88 -11.03 1.99
N MET A 52 -4.24 -9.86 2.02
CA MET A 52 -4.27 -8.92 0.89
C MET A 52 -3.62 -9.54 -0.36
N GLU A 53 -2.46 -10.17 -0.19
CA GLU A 53 -1.78 -10.92 -1.26
C GLU A 53 -2.68 -12.03 -1.82
N ALA A 54 -3.34 -12.82 -0.96
CA ALA A 54 -4.24 -13.89 -1.39
C ALA A 54 -5.44 -13.39 -2.21
N ILE A 55 -6.04 -12.26 -1.82
CA ILE A 55 -7.13 -11.63 -2.56
C ILE A 55 -6.66 -11.22 -3.97
N ILE A 56 -5.51 -10.56 -4.09
CA ILE A 56 -4.99 -10.10 -5.39
C ILE A 56 -4.60 -11.30 -6.27
N ASN A 57 -4.02 -12.35 -5.68
CA ASN A 57 -3.68 -13.57 -6.38
C ASN A 57 -4.92 -14.29 -6.97
N SER A 58 -6.09 -14.11 -6.36
CA SER A 58 -7.38 -14.65 -6.86
C SER A 58 -8.03 -13.83 -7.98
N MET A 59 -7.41 -12.72 -8.39
CA MET A 59 -7.83 -11.90 -9.53
C MET A 59 -7.16 -12.37 -10.82
N THR A 60 -7.85 -12.13 -11.94
CA THR A 60 -7.31 -12.29 -13.29
C THR A 60 -6.42 -11.10 -13.68
N MET A 61 -5.52 -11.27 -14.65
CA MET A 61 -4.65 -10.18 -15.13
C MET A 61 -5.42 -8.94 -15.59
N LYS A 62 -6.58 -9.14 -16.23
CA LYS A 62 -7.44 -8.03 -16.69
C LYS A 62 -8.01 -7.23 -15.51
N GLU A 63 -8.34 -7.90 -14.42
CA GLU A 63 -8.86 -7.25 -13.20
C GLU A 63 -7.76 -6.53 -12.44
N ARG A 64 -6.53 -7.06 -12.45
CA ARG A 64 -5.39 -6.39 -11.80
C ARG A 64 -4.97 -5.11 -12.53
N ALA A 65 -4.95 -5.17 -13.86
CA ALA A 65 -4.64 -4.01 -14.70
C ALA A 65 -5.76 -2.96 -14.69
N LYS A 66 -7.01 -3.37 -14.48
CA LYS A 66 -8.19 -2.49 -14.49
C LYS A 66 -9.14 -2.77 -13.31
N PRO A 67 -8.81 -2.29 -12.10
CA PRO A 67 -9.59 -2.58 -10.89
C PRO A 67 -11.04 -2.09 -10.95
N GLU A 68 -11.33 -1.09 -11.79
CA GLU A 68 -12.66 -0.51 -11.98
C GLU A 68 -13.70 -1.50 -12.52
N ILE A 69 -13.27 -2.57 -13.20
CA ILE A 69 -14.15 -3.61 -13.73
C ILE A 69 -14.61 -4.59 -12.64
N ILE A 70 -14.02 -4.56 -11.44
CA ILE A 70 -14.32 -5.47 -10.33
C ILE A 70 -15.64 -5.04 -9.66
N LYS A 71 -16.75 -5.55 -10.20
CA LYS A 71 -18.11 -5.37 -9.68
C LYS A 71 -18.56 -6.58 -8.84
N GLY A 72 -19.84 -6.62 -8.42
CA GLY A 72 -20.38 -7.62 -7.49
C GLY A 72 -20.10 -9.09 -7.86
N SER A 73 -20.29 -9.48 -9.12
CA SER A 73 -20.02 -10.86 -9.55
C SER A 73 -18.54 -11.26 -9.41
N ARG A 74 -17.63 -10.37 -9.82
CA ARG A 74 -16.19 -10.60 -9.70
C ARG A 74 -15.74 -10.62 -8.25
N LYS A 75 -16.28 -9.72 -7.41
CA LYS A 75 -15.99 -9.69 -5.96
C LYS A 75 -16.38 -11.00 -5.28
N ARG A 76 -17.55 -11.56 -5.59
CA ARG A 76 -17.99 -12.88 -5.08
C ARG A 76 -17.03 -13.99 -5.50
N ARG A 77 -16.64 -14.02 -6.78
CA ARG A 77 -15.69 -15.02 -7.29
C ARG A 77 -14.31 -14.91 -6.61
N ILE A 78 -13.77 -13.70 -6.48
CA ILE A 78 -12.47 -13.45 -5.84
C ILE A 78 -12.51 -13.89 -4.37
N ALA A 79 -13.55 -13.47 -3.64
CA ALA A 79 -13.77 -13.83 -2.25
C ALA A 79 -13.82 -15.35 -2.04
N ALA A 80 -14.59 -16.06 -2.88
CA ALA A 80 -14.65 -17.52 -2.85
C ALA A 80 -13.30 -18.17 -3.19
N GLY A 81 -12.53 -17.60 -4.14
CA GLY A 81 -11.23 -18.12 -4.56
C GLY A 81 -10.13 -18.04 -3.49
N CYS A 82 -10.18 -17.04 -2.62
CA CYS A 82 -9.23 -16.90 -1.51
C CYS A 82 -9.79 -17.31 -0.13
N GLY A 83 -11.04 -17.81 -0.07
CA GLY A 83 -11.69 -18.18 1.19
C GLY A 83 -11.99 -16.99 2.11
N MET A 84 -12.24 -15.81 1.53
CA MET A 84 -12.53 -14.57 2.26
C MET A 84 -13.95 -14.06 1.98
N GLN A 85 -14.35 -12.98 2.63
CA GLN A 85 -15.65 -12.35 2.40
C GLN A 85 -15.58 -11.27 1.33
N VAL A 86 -16.71 -10.98 0.69
CA VAL A 86 -16.84 -9.86 -0.26
C VAL A 86 -16.45 -8.51 0.39
N GLN A 87 -16.66 -8.39 1.69
CA GLN A 87 -16.28 -7.21 2.47
C GLN A 87 -14.75 -7.02 2.51
N ASP A 88 -13.98 -8.11 2.60
CA ASP A 88 -12.52 -8.04 2.61
C ASP A 88 -11.99 -7.57 1.25
N VAL A 89 -12.60 -8.06 0.16
CA VAL A 89 -12.30 -7.58 -1.20
C VAL A 89 -12.61 -6.09 -1.34
N ASN A 90 -13.73 -5.62 -0.78
CA ASN A 90 -14.07 -4.18 -0.79
C ASN A 90 -13.05 -3.33 -0.03
N ARG A 91 -12.61 -3.79 1.14
CA ARG A 91 -11.59 -3.11 1.95
C ARG A 91 -10.29 -2.97 1.18
N LEU A 92 -9.84 -4.04 0.53
CA LEU A 92 -8.62 -4.03 -0.29
C LEU A 92 -8.74 -3.05 -1.47
N LEU A 93 -9.86 -3.07 -2.20
CA LEU A 93 -10.07 -2.15 -3.32
C LEU A 93 -10.09 -0.69 -2.88
N LYS A 94 -10.60 -0.41 -1.68
CA LYS A 94 -10.57 0.95 -1.10
C LYS A 94 -9.14 1.38 -0.75
N GLN A 95 -8.39 0.52 -0.06
CA GLN A 95 -6.98 0.77 0.27
C GLN A 95 -6.13 1.02 -0.98
N PHE A 96 -6.38 0.23 -2.04
CA PHE A 96 -5.75 0.45 -3.33
C PHE A 96 -6.12 1.81 -3.95
N ASP A 97 -7.40 2.19 -3.97
CA ASP A 97 -7.83 3.48 -4.54
C ASP A 97 -7.19 4.67 -3.78
N ASP A 98 -7.13 4.60 -2.46
CA ASP A 98 -6.48 5.62 -1.63
C ASP A 98 -4.99 5.76 -1.96
N MET A 99 -4.29 4.63 -2.10
CA MET A 99 -2.87 4.64 -2.43
C MET A 99 -2.62 5.07 -3.88
N GLN A 100 -3.46 4.64 -4.83
CA GLN A 100 -3.40 5.09 -6.22
C GLN A 100 -3.60 6.61 -6.33
N ARG A 101 -4.53 7.18 -5.55
CA ARG A 101 -4.71 8.65 -5.45
C ARG A 101 -3.48 9.34 -4.89
N MET A 102 -2.86 8.77 -3.86
CA MET A 102 -1.62 9.30 -3.28
C MET A 102 -0.47 9.28 -4.30
N MET A 103 -0.24 8.14 -4.96
CA MET A 103 0.78 7.98 -6.01
C MET A 103 0.55 8.97 -7.16
N LYS A 104 -0.71 9.16 -7.57
CA LYS A 104 -1.06 10.15 -8.60
C LYS A 104 -0.76 11.58 -8.16
N LYS A 105 -1.04 11.94 -6.90
CA LYS A 105 -0.68 13.26 -6.33
C LYS A 105 0.84 13.44 -6.26
N MET A 106 1.58 12.40 -5.90
CA MET A 106 3.05 12.44 -5.84
C MET A 106 3.66 12.61 -7.24
N LYS A 107 3.22 11.81 -8.23
CA LYS A 107 3.65 11.88 -9.63
C LYS A 107 3.31 13.23 -10.28
N LYS A 108 2.19 13.86 -9.90
CA LYS A 108 1.79 15.21 -10.37
C LYS A 108 2.57 16.36 -9.71
N GLY A 109 3.73 16.08 -9.12
CA GLY A 109 4.62 17.12 -8.59
C GLY A 109 4.37 17.49 -7.13
N GLY A 110 3.67 16.66 -6.35
CA GLY A 110 3.54 16.86 -4.90
C GLY A 110 4.90 17.00 -4.21
N MET A 111 5.90 16.20 -4.63
CA MET A 111 7.27 16.28 -4.11
C MET A 111 8.01 17.53 -4.61
N ALA A 112 7.80 17.93 -5.88
CA ALA A 112 8.38 19.16 -6.43
C ALA A 112 7.76 20.43 -5.84
N LYS A 113 6.49 20.38 -5.40
CA LYS A 113 5.82 21.48 -4.68
C LYS A 113 6.30 21.53 -3.23
N MET A 114 6.43 20.38 -2.57
CA MET A 114 6.99 20.27 -1.22
C MET A 114 8.45 20.74 -1.18
N MET A 115 9.30 20.33 -2.13
CA MET A 115 10.67 20.84 -2.25
C MET A 115 10.73 22.33 -2.53
N ARG A 116 9.81 22.88 -3.35
CA ARG A 116 9.74 24.33 -3.58
C ARG A 116 9.31 25.10 -2.34
N SER A 117 8.33 24.60 -1.59
CA SER A 117 7.91 25.17 -0.31
C SER A 117 9.01 25.08 0.75
N MET A 118 9.74 23.96 0.79
CA MET A 118 10.87 23.76 1.71
C MET A 118 12.09 24.61 1.34
N LYS A 119 12.37 24.79 0.04
CA LYS A 119 13.37 25.74 -0.47
C LYS A 119 13.00 27.20 -0.17
N GLY A 120 11.71 27.52 -0.10
CA GLY A 120 11.21 28.84 0.30
C GLY A 120 11.25 29.11 1.81
N MET A 121 11.41 28.07 2.65
CA MET A 121 11.56 28.18 4.11
C MET A 121 13.03 28.07 4.57
N MET A 122 13.97 27.73 3.67
CA MET A 122 15.40 27.81 3.94
C MET A 122 15.85 29.28 3.81
N PRO A 123 16.38 29.91 4.87
CA PRO A 123 16.94 31.25 4.75
C PRO A 123 18.07 31.26 3.71
N PRO A 124 18.18 32.30 2.87
CA PRO A 124 19.25 32.42 1.90
C PRO A 124 20.58 32.58 2.64
N GLY A 125 21.30 31.48 2.87
CA GLY A 125 22.58 31.57 3.59
C GLY A 125 23.22 30.29 4.12
N PHE A 126 22.88 29.09 3.65
CA PHE A 126 23.65 27.89 3.96
C PHE A 126 24.58 27.54 2.78
N PRO A 127 25.88 27.89 2.84
CA PRO A 127 26.87 27.35 1.92
C PRO A 127 27.10 25.88 2.28
N GLY A 128 26.91 25.01 1.29
CA GLY A 128 27.41 23.65 1.37
C GLY A 128 28.93 23.69 1.58
N ARG A 129 29.39 22.92 2.55
CA ARG A 129 30.77 22.52 2.68
C ARG A 129 30.92 21.15 2.05
#